data_AF-A0A2G6Y600-F1
#
_entry.id   AF-A0A2G6Y600-F1
#
_cell.length_a   1.000
_cell.length_b   1.000
_cell.length_c   1.000
_cell.angle_alpha   90.00
_cell.angle_beta   90.00
_cell.angle_gamma   90.00
#
_symmetry.space_group_name_H-M   'P 1'
#
loop_
_entity.id
_entity.type
_entity.pdbx_description
1 polymer ?
#
loop_
_entity_poly.entity_id
_entity_poly.type
_entity_poly.pdbx_seq_one_letter_code
_entity_poly.pdbx_strand_id
1 'polypeptide(L)' 'MRDAAYYYMPLFRPGAPVMLGSRHETVSHVVVRRYAMMVYLEGHENPVHPESLKLEPTAFQLTRRPDKY' A
#
# COMPACT_ATOMS: atom_id res chain seq x y z
N MET A 1 26.20 -14.85 -2.60
CA MET A 1 25.28 -13.71 -2.53
C MET A 1 24.27 -14.04 -1.43
N ARG A 2 23.99 -13.14 -0.48
CA ARG A 2 22.88 -13.37 0.45
C ARG A 2 21.61 -13.23 -0.38
N ASP A 3 20.98 -14.35 -0.75
CA ASP A 3 19.64 -14.34 -1.33
C ASP A 3 18.71 -13.71 -0.30
N ALA A 4 18.35 -12.44 -0.50
CA ALA A 4 17.39 -11.79 0.36
C ALA A 4 16.04 -12.49 0.13
N ALA A 5 15.58 -13.24 1.13
CA ALA A 5 14.30 -13.95 1.05
C ALA A 5 13.09 -12.99 0.88
N TYR A 6 13.30 -11.70 1.18
CA TYR A 6 12.28 -10.66 1.16
C TYR A 6 12.76 -9.41 0.45
N TYR A 7 11.84 -8.78 -0.26
CA TYR A 7 11.94 -7.42 -0.77
C TYR A 7 10.97 -6.52 -0.02
N TYR A 8 11.40 -5.34 0.39
CA TYR A 8 10.57 -4.41 1.15
C TYR A 8 10.16 -3.25 0.27
N MET A 9 8.84 -3.02 0.14
CA MET A 9 8.31 -1.86 -0.56
C MET A 9 6.95 -1.44 0.00
N PRO A 10 6.55 -0.16 -0.12
CA PRO A 10 5.19 0.26 0.22
C PRO A 10 4.16 -0.50 -0.60
N LEU A 11 3.07 -0.93 0.05
CA LEU A 11 1.94 -1.60 -0.59
C LEU A 11 0.61 -1.00 -0.14
N PHE A 12 0.00 -0.20 -1.01
CA PHE A 12 -1.37 0.24 -0.78
C PHE A 12 -2.33 -0.94 -1.06
N ARG A 13 -3.11 -1.30 -0.05
CA ARG A 13 -4.18 -2.31 -0.12
C ARG A 13 -5.31 -1.93 0.84
N PRO A 14 -6.56 -2.37 0.61
CA PRO A 14 -7.64 -2.19 1.56
C PRO A 14 -7.25 -2.61 2.98
N GLY A 15 -7.58 -1.79 3.97
CA GLY A 15 -7.25 -1.97 5.38
C GLY A 15 -5.81 -1.63 5.76
N ALA A 16 -4.96 -1.18 4.83
CA ALA A 16 -3.60 -0.75 5.17
C ALA A 16 -3.64 0.58 5.96
N PRO A 17 -2.94 0.67 7.12
CA PRO A 17 -2.80 1.92 7.84
C PRO A 17 -1.80 2.84 7.14
N VAL A 18 -2.15 4.11 7.00
CA VAL A 18 -1.30 5.15 6.39
C VAL A 18 -1.34 6.42 7.22
N MET A 19 -0.37 7.30 6.99
CA MET A 19 -0.34 8.64 7.57
C MET A 19 -0.56 9.70 6.50
N LEU A 20 -1.56 10.55 6.70
CA LEU A 20 -1.76 11.77 5.91
C LEU A 20 -1.36 12.98 6.78
N GLY A 21 -0.16 13.50 6.55
CA GLY A 21 0.45 14.48 7.45
C GLY A 21 0.65 13.91 8.85
N SER A 22 -0.12 14.38 9.83
CA SER A 22 -0.11 13.91 11.22
C SER A 22 -1.29 13.00 11.60
N ARG A 23 -2.20 12.71 10.65
CA ARG A 23 -3.38 11.88 10.90
C ARG A 23 -3.15 10.43 10.49
N HIS A 24 -3.58 9.52 11.36
CA HIS A 24 -3.71 8.10 11.02
C HIS A 24 -4.98 7.91 10.21
N GLU A 25 -4.84 7.24 9.07
CA GLU A 25 -5.93 6.97 8.14
C GLU A 25 -5.85 5.51 7.69
N THR A 26 -6.96 4.99 7.15
CA THR A 26 -7.04 3.62 6.64
C THR A 26 -7.37 3.64 5.16
N VAL A 27 -6.65 2.86 4.36
CA VAL A 27 -6.94 2.69 2.94
C VAL A 27 -8.25 1.93 2.78
N SER A 28 -9.24 2.53 2.12
CA SER A 28 -10.46 1.85 1.69
C SER A 28 -10.20 1.02 0.43
N HIS A 29 -9.72 1.67 -0.64
CA HIS A 29 -9.42 1.01 -1.91
C HIS A 29 -8.43 1.84 -2.74
N VAL A 30 -7.89 1.23 -3.79
CA VAL A 30 -6.92 1.85 -4.70
C VAL A 30 -7.45 1.76 -6.11
N VAL A 31 -7.38 2.86 -6.85
CA VAL A 31 -7.76 2.93 -8.26
C VAL A 31 -6.54 3.29 -9.08
N VAL A 32 -6.29 2.52 -10.15
CA VAL A 32 -5.26 2.84 -11.14
C VAL A 32 -5.95 3.17 -12.45
N ARG A 33 -5.75 4.38 -12.97
CA ARG A 33 -6.36 4.85 -14.21
C ARG A 33 -5.44 5.83 -14.92
N ARG A 34 -5.28 5.66 -16.25
CA ARG A 34 -4.49 6.57 -17.11
C ARG A 34 -3.09 6.88 -16.54
N TYR A 35 -2.35 5.84 -16.15
CA TYR A 35 -1.00 5.95 -15.58
C TYR A 35 -0.92 6.68 -14.24
N ALA A 36 -2.05 6.96 -13.58
CA ALA A 36 -2.11 7.50 -12.24
C ALA A 36 -2.69 6.47 -11.27
N MET A 37 -2.19 6.50 -10.04
CA MET A 37 -2.74 5.77 -8.90
C MET A 37 -3.39 6.76 -7.94
N MET A 38 -4.59 6.43 -7.49
CA MET A 38 -5.37 7.21 -6.53
C MET A 38 -5.71 6.32 -5.34
N VAL A 39 -5.47 6.81 -4.13
CA VAL A 39 -5.74 6.09 -2.89
C VAL A 39 -6.97 6.68 -2.22
N TYR A 40 -7.99 5.87 -2.01
CA TYR A 40 -9.17 6.27 -1.27
C TYR A 40 -9.02 5.87 0.19
N LEU A 41 -9.27 6.80 1.09
CA LEU A 41 -9.23 6.59 2.53
C LEU A 41 -10.65 6.43 3.08
N GLU A 42 -10.78 5.68 4.16
CA GLU A 42 -12.08 5.49 4.82
C GLU A 42 -12.65 6.83 5.30
N GLY A 43 -13.87 7.17 4.87
CA GLY A 43 -14.53 8.42 5.24
C GLY A 43 -14.05 9.68 4.52
N HIS A 44 -13.12 9.57 3.56
CA HIS A 44 -12.70 10.70 2.71
C HIS A 44 -13.46 10.67 1.39
N GLU A 45 -14.06 11.82 1.01
CA GLU A 45 -14.81 11.93 -0.25
C GLU A 45 -13.89 11.95 -1.48
N ASN A 46 -12.73 12.60 -1.34
CA ASN A 46 -11.78 12.77 -2.44
C ASN A 46 -10.61 11.79 -2.30
N PRO A 47 -10.15 11.22 -3.42
CA PRO A 47 -8.95 10.40 -3.39
C PRO A 47 -7.71 11.24 -3.12
N VAL A 48 -6.71 10.58 -2.56
CA VAL A 48 -5.44 11.15 -2.16
C VAL A 48 -4.34 10.62 -3.07
N HIS A 49 -3.40 11.50 -3.42
CA HIS A 49 -2.19 11.12 -4.16
C HIS A 49 -1.27 10.26 -3.28
N PRO A 50 -0.77 9.11 -3.76
CA PRO A 50 0.02 8.20 -2.95
C PRO A 50 1.30 8.85 -2.40
N GLU A 51 1.86 9.85 -3.10
CA GLU A 51 3.06 10.58 -2.67
C GLU A 51 2.82 11.45 -1.42
N SER A 52 1.57 11.75 -1.09
CA SER A 52 1.21 12.51 0.12
C SER A 52 1.00 11.62 1.35
N LEU A 53 1.01 10.29 1.17
CA LEU A 53 0.81 9.31 2.24
C LEU A 53 2.15 8.72 2.66
N LYS A 54 2.35 8.54 3.97
CA LYS A 54 3.42 7.70 4.50
C LYS A 54 2.86 6.34 4.87
N LEU A 55 3.57 5.30 4.45
CA LEU A 55 3.21 3.90 4.66
C LEU A 55 4.49 3.13 4.99
N GLU A 56 4.43 2.27 6.00
CA GLU A 56 5.54 1.40 6.35
C GLU A 56 5.78 0.33 5.25
N PRO A 57 7.04 0.01 4.92
CA PRO A 57 7.34 -1.00 3.91
C PRO A 57 6.73 -2.37 4.25
N THR A 58 6.09 -2.98 3.25
CA THR A 58 5.59 -4.35 3.32
C THR A 58 6.66 -5.32 2.81
N ALA A 59 6.81 -6.46 3.49
CA ALA A 59 7.70 -7.54 3.06
C ALA A 59 7.02 -8.39 1.98
N PHE A 60 7.67 -8.51 0.83
CA PHE A 60 7.29 -9.35 -0.30
C PHE A 60 8.23 -10.54 -0.38
N GLN A 61 7.68 -11.73 -0.52
CA GLN A 61 8.47 -12.92 -0.81
C GLN A 61 8.85 -12.93 -2.28
N LEU A 62 10.15 -13.15 -2.53
CA LEU A 62 10.67 -13.24 -3.90
C LEU A 62 10.50 -14.63 -4.52
N THR A 63 10.02 -15.58 -3.73
CA THR A 63 9.70 -16.93 -4.20
C THR A 63 8.19 -17.18 -4.10
N ARG A 64 7.66 -17.90 -5.09
CA ARG A 64 6.26 -18.31 -5.10
C ARG A 64 6.00 -19.19 -3.88
N ARG A 65 4.99 -18.83 -3.08
CA ARG A 65 4.44 -19.73 -2.07
C ARG A 65 3.20 -20.43 -2.61
N PRO A 66 3.01 -21.72 -2.30
CA PRO A 66 1.76 -22.40 -2.59
C PRO A 66 0.62 -21.70 -1.85
N ASP A 67 -0.53 -21.59 -2.50
CA ASP A 67 -1.73 -21.05 -1.88
C ASP A 67 -2.09 -21.93 -0.67
N LYS A 68 -2.27 -21.28 0.48
CA LYS A 68 -2.82 -21.96 1.66
C LYS A 68 -4.34 -21.97 1.48
N TYR A 69 -4.85 -23.04 0.90
CA TYR A 69 -6.27 -23.38 0.96
C TYR A 69 -6.65 -23.81 2.37
#